data_AF-A0A2W5SSI2-F1
#
_entry.id   AF-A0A2W5SSI2-F1
#
_cell.length_a   1.000
_cell.length_b   1.000
_cell.length_c   1.000
_cell.angle_alpha   90.00
_cell.angle_beta   90.00
_cell.angle_gamma   90.00
#
_symmetry.space_group_name_H-M   'P 1'
#
loop_
_entity.id
_entity.type
_entity.pdbx_description
1 polymer ?
#
loop_
_entity_poly.entity_id
_entity_poly.type
_entity_poly.pdbx_seq_one_letter_code
_entity_poly.pdbx_strand_id
1 'polypeptide(L)'
;MMTRDLKQNDSLTDAGPLSAADVLLARRFRLWRGPDGRRQVFSVYAADEAPDYPDAVAMAVRTEGGRRVPLWTGPAGAKARAAARAVGAQEIHLRILPETDSGPLMPC
;
A
#
# COMPACT_ATOMS: atom_id res chain seq x y z
N MET A 1 -2.44 24.94 9.89
CA MET A 1 -1.15 24.28 9.57
C MET A 1 -1.17 22.92 10.23
N MET A 2 -1.79 21.92 9.57
CA MET A 2 -2.02 20.60 10.13
C MET A 2 -0.83 19.71 9.77
N THR A 3 0.09 19.52 10.70
CA THR A 3 1.03 18.40 10.69
C THR A 3 0.20 17.11 10.78
N ARG A 4 -0.14 16.53 9.63
CA ARG A 4 -0.75 15.19 9.55
C ARG A 4 0.21 14.22 10.22
N ASP A 5 -0.17 13.78 11.41
CA ASP A 5 0.49 12.74 12.19
C ASP A 5 0.80 11.52 11.30
N LEU A 6 2.05 11.39 10.89
CA LEU A 6 2.66 10.21 10.27
C LEU A 6 2.78 9.03 11.27
N LYS A 7 1.82 8.91 12.19
CA LYS A 7 1.76 7.92 13.27
C LYS A 7 0.41 7.22 13.36
N GLN A 8 -0.29 7.05 12.24
CA GLN A 8 -1.17 5.89 12.13
C GLN A 8 -0.29 4.68 11.85
N ASN A 9 0.14 4.03 12.93
CA ASN A 9 0.23 2.57 12.95
C ASN A 9 -1.19 2.06 12.64
N ASP A 10 -1.53 2.15 11.37
CA ASP A 10 -2.81 1.77 10.83
C ASP A 10 -2.85 0.25 10.96
N SER A 11 -3.74 -0.26 11.82
CA SER A 11 -4.02 -1.68 12.03
C SER A 11 -4.64 -2.30 10.77
N LEU A 12 -3.97 -2.14 9.63
CA LEU A 12 -4.31 -2.77 8.39
C LEU A 12 -4.08 -4.25 8.57
N THR A 13 -5.17 -5.00 8.51
CA THR A 13 -5.14 -6.46 8.57
C THR A 13 -5.29 -7.02 7.17
N ASP A 14 -4.49 -8.03 6.85
CA ASP A 14 -4.58 -8.72 5.57
C ASP A 14 -5.96 -9.39 5.44
N ALA A 15 -6.75 -8.93 4.47
CA ALA A 15 -8.10 -9.43 4.20
C ALA A 15 -8.12 -10.42 3.02
N GLY A 16 -6.95 -10.88 2.57
CA GLY A 16 -6.78 -11.87 1.52
C GLY A 16 -6.67 -11.29 0.11
N PRO A 17 -6.54 -12.17 -0.91
CA PRO A 17 -6.57 -11.77 -2.31
C PRO A 17 -7.95 -11.26 -2.71
N LEU A 18 -8.02 -10.57 -3.84
CA LEU A 18 -9.29 -10.19 -4.45
C LEU A 18 -10.09 -11.45 -4.82
N SER A 19 -11.22 -11.70 -4.15
CA SER A 19 -11.93 -12.99 -4.10
C SER A 19 -12.66 -13.42 -5.38
N ALA A 20 -12.74 -12.55 -6.40
CA ALA A 20 -13.39 -12.82 -7.69
C ALA A 20 -12.40 -12.76 -8.87
N ALA A 21 -11.11 -12.77 -8.57
CA ALA A 21 -10.06 -12.53 -9.53
C ALA A 21 -9.36 -13.84 -9.90
N ASP A 22 -9.13 -14.04 -11.21
CA ASP A 22 -8.25 -15.10 -11.68
C ASP A 22 -6.84 -14.97 -11.07
N VAL A 23 -6.04 -16.04 -11.15
CA VAL A 23 -4.72 -16.15 -10.51
C VAL A 23 -3.84 -14.92 -10.75
N LEU A 24 -3.89 -14.30 -11.93
CA LEU A 24 -3.12 -13.10 -12.26
C LEU A 24 -3.57 -11.87 -11.46
N LEU A 25 -4.87 -11.62 -11.36
CA LEU A 25 -5.42 -10.51 -10.60
C LEU A 25 -5.24 -10.74 -9.10
N ALA A 26 -5.33 -11.98 -8.62
CA ALA A 26 -5.09 -12.34 -7.23
C ALA A 26 -3.62 -12.11 -6.81
N ARG A 27 -2.67 -12.19 -7.74
CA ARG A 27 -1.26 -11.80 -7.52
C ARG A 27 -1.05 -10.30 -7.54
N ARG A 28 -1.84 -9.59 -8.35
CA ARG A 28 -1.68 -8.16 -8.58
C ARG A 28 -2.40 -7.29 -7.56
N PHE A 29 -3.46 -7.80 -6.94
CA PHE A 29 -4.29 -7.04 -6.02
C PHE A 29 -4.50 -7.77 -4.69
N ARG A 30 -4.42 -7.00 -3.60
CA ARG A 30 -4.65 -7.49 -2.24
C ARG A 30 -5.67 -6.61 -1.53
N LEU A 31 -6.49 -7.23 -0.68
CA LEU A 31 -7.41 -6.52 0.18
C LEU A 31 -6.77 -6.31 1.56
N TRP A 32 -6.85 -5.09 2.07
CA TRP A 32 -6.49 -4.76 3.44
C TRP A 32 -7.70 -4.15 4.14
N ARG A 33 -7.92 -4.53 5.39
CA ARG A 33 -9.00 -3.98 6.21
C ARG A 33 -8.45 -2.94 7.16
N GLY A 34 -8.95 -1.71 7.04
CA GLY A 34 -8.60 -0.62 7.93
C GLY A 34 -9.30 -0.71 9.29
N PRO A 35 -8.96 0.20 10.22
CA PRO A 35 -9.60 0.29 11.55
C PRO A 35 -11.11 0.56 11.48
N ASP A 36 -11.57 1.18 10.39
CA ASP A 36 -12.99 1.44 10.09
C ASP A 36 -13.76 0.17 9.67
N GLY A 37 -13.08 -0.98 9.62
CA GLY A 37 -13.63 -2.25 9.18
C GLY A 37 -13.84 -2.35 7.67
N ARG A 38 -13.53 -1.33 6.88
CA ARG A 38 -13.71 -1.34 5.43
C ARG A 38 -12.50 -1.99 4.75
N ARG A 39 -12.78 -2.76 3.69
CA ARG A 39 -11.76 -3.37 2.85
C ARG A 39 -11.36 -2.39 1.75
N GLN A 40 -10.06 -2.25 1.55
CA GLN A 40 -9.47 -1.39 0.54
C GLN A 40 -8.59 -2.24 -0.36
N VAL A 41 -8.62 -1.94 -1.66
CA VAL A 41 -7.81 -2.63 -2.67
C VAL A 41 -6.45 -1.96 -2.76
N PHE A 42 -5.41 -2.78 -2.75
CA PHE A 42 -4.03 -2.37 -2.98
C PHE A 42 -3.48 -3.13 -4.19
N SER A 43 -2.73 -2.42 -5.03
CA SER A 43 -1.91 -3.03 -6.08
C SER A 43 -0.59 -3.52 -5.47
N VAL A 44 -0.18 -4.74 -5.77
CA VAL A 44 1.01 -5.39 -5.21
C VAL A 44 2.15 -5.34 -6.24
N TYR A 45 3.32 -4.86 -5.81
CA TYR A 45 4.54 -4.81 -6.61
C TYR A 45 5.69 -5.43 -5.81
N ALA A 46 6.71 -5.95 -6.50
CA ALA A 46 8.00 -6.18 -5.88
C ALA A 46 8.58 -4.87 -5.32
N ALA A 47 9.37 -4.94 -4.25
CA ALA A 47 9.87 -3.76 -3.55
C ALA A 47 10.71 -2.80 -4.41
N ASP A 48 11.30 -3.29 -5.50
CA ASP A 48 12.09 -2.52 -6.47
C ASP A 48 11.31 -2.09 -7.72
N GLU A 49 10.17 -2.71 -8.00
CA GLU A 49 9.34 -2.45 -9.19
C GLU A 49 8.15 -1.51 -8.92
N ALA A 50 7.97 -1.07 -7.67
CA ALA A 50 6.85 -0.20 -7.31
C ALA A 50 6.96 1.17 -8.03
N PRO A 51 5.92 1.61 -8.75
CA PRO A 51 5.93 2.87 -9.49
C PRO A 51 5.81 4.10 -8.56
N ASP A 52 6.28 5.24 -9.06
CA ASP A 52 6.20 6.55 -8.40
C ASP A 52 4.87 7.23 -8.73
N TYR A 53 3.77 6.73 -8.16
CA TYR A 53 2.46 7.40 -8.27
C TYR A 53 2.34 8.49 -7.20
N PRO A 54 2.31 9.78 -7.57
CA PRO A 54 2.28 10.89 -6.59
C PRO A 54 1.02 10.83 -5.72
N ASP A 55 -0.09 10.44 -6.31
CA ASP A 55 -1.41 10.38 -5.70
C ASP A 55 -1.68 9.04 -5.01
N ALA A 56 -0.63 8.34 -4.58
CA ALA A 56 -0.73 7.04 -3.94
C ALA A 56 -0.06 7.01 -2.57
N VAL A 57 -0.68 6.24 -1.67
CA VAL A 57 -0.04 5.77 -0.44
C VAL A 57 0.59 4.41 -0.70
N ALA A 58 1.80 4.23 -0.19
CA ALA A 58 2.52 2.97 -0.21
C ALA A 58 2.56 2.32 1.17
N MET A 59 2.57 1.00 1.15
CA MET A 59 2.75 0.16 2.32
C MET A 59 3.80 -0.90 2.01
N ALA A 60 4.90 -0.91 2.77
CA ALA A 60 5.92 -1.92 2.64
C ALA A 60 5.52 -3.16 3.44
N VAL A 61 5.56 -4.32 2.79
CA VAL A 61 5.00 -5.57 3.32
C VAL A 61 6.05 -6.67 3.27
N ARG A 62 6.16 -7.41 4.39
CA ARG A 62 6.94 -8.63 4.49
C ARG A 62 6.02 -9.84 4.54
N THR A 63 6.44 -10.95 3.92
CA THR A 63 5.75 -12.23 4.07
C THR A 63 6.41 -13.07 5.16
N GLU A 64 5.65 -13.45 6.18
CA GLU A 64 6.08 -14.29 7.30
C GLU A 64 5.10 -15.45 7.48
N GLY A 65 5.58 -16.70 7.38
CA GLY A 65 4.73 -17.88 7.56
C GLY A 65 3.49 -17.90 6.66
N GLY A 66 3.59 -17.32 5.45
CA GLY A 66 2.48 -17.17 4.50
C GLY A 66 1.53 -16.00 4.77
N ARG A 67 1.75 -15.24 5.85
CA ARG A 67 0.99 -14.01 6.17
C ARG A 67 1.75 -12.78 5.73
N ARG A 68 1.01 -11.76 5.30
CA ARG A 68 1.57 -10.46 4.94
C ARG A 68 1.50 -9.52 6.13
N VAL A 69 2.65 -8.97 6.51
CA VAL A 69 2.82 -8.09 7.66
C VAL A 69 3.22 -6.70 7.15
N PRO A 70 2.43 -5.65 7.43
CA PRO A 70 2.80 -4.30 7.09
C PRO A 70 3.91 -3.82 8.03
N LEU A 71 5.00 -3.31 7.47
CA LEU A 71 6.16 -2.82 8.23
C LEU A 71 6.31 -1.30 8.17
N TRP A 72 5.73 -0.68 7.16
CA TRP A 72 5.82 0.78 6.95
C TRP A 72 4.68 1.26 6.06
N THR A 73 4.20 2.48 6.30
CA THR A 73 3.23 3.19 5.46
C THR A 73 3.70 4.62 5.22
N GLY A 74 3.39 5.17 4.03
CA GLY A 74 3.74 6.54 3.70
C GLY A 74 3.62 6.87 2.21
N PRO A 75 4.23 7.98 1.75
CA PRO A 75 4.18 8.38 0.35
C PRO A 75 4.77 7.30 -0.57
N ALA A 76 4.16 7.12 -1.74
CA ALA A 76 4.67 6.18 -2.74
C ALA A 76 6.00 6.63 -3.36
N GLY A 77 6.57 5.72 -4.13
CA GLY A 77 7.74 5.93 -4.95
C GLY A 77 9.10 5.73 -4.27
N ALA A 78 10.09 6.55 -4.60
CA ALA A 78 11.47 6.37 -4.13
C ALA A 78 11.59 6.22 -2.61
N LYS A 79 10.81 6.98 -1.84
CA LYS A 79 10.76 6.88 -0.38
C LYS A 79 10.24 5.52 0.10
N ALA A 80 9.21 5.00 -0.56
CA ALA A 80 8.66 3.68 -0.25
C ALA A 80 9.67 2.57 -0.58
N ARG A 81 10.37 2.64 -1.72
CA ARG A 81 11.42 1.68 -2.07
C ARG A 81 12.59 1.70 -1.08
N ALA A 82 13.02 2.87 -0.65
CA ALA A 82 14.06 3.01 0.36
C ALA A 82 13.61 2.43 1.71
N ALA A 83 12.39 2.74 2.15
CA ALA A 83 11.82 2.20 3.38
C ALA A 83 11.69 0.67 3.32
N ALA A 84 11.19 0.13 2.21
CA ALA A 84 11.07 -1.31 1.99
C ALA A 84 12.42 -2.03 2.13
N ARG A 85 13.50 -1.48 1.54
CA ARG A 85 14.86 -2.01 1.69
C ARG A 85 15.33 -1.95 3.15
N ALA A 86 15.11 -0.83 3.83
CA ALA A 86 15.57 -0.63 5.21
C ALA A 86 14.91 -1.60 6.21
N VAL A 87 13.64 -1.95 6.00
CA VAL A 87 12.88 -2.86 6.89
C VAL A 87 12.85 -4.31 6.40
N GLY A 88 13.51 -4.61 5.28
CA GLY A 88 13.51 -5.95 4.67
C GLY A 88 12.13 -6.41 4.19
N ALA A 89 11.32 -5.50 3.65
CA ALA A 89 10.07 -5.83 2.99
C ALA A 89 10.32 -6.38 1.58
N GLN A 90 9.51 -7.35 1.14
CA GLN A 90 9.62 -7.92 -0.21
C GLN A 90 8.62 -7.29 -1.18
N GLU A 91 7.51 -6.78 -0.67
CA GLU A 91 6.42 -6.24 -1.48
C GLU A 91 6.14 -4.78 -1.10
N ILE A 92 5.68 -3.99 -2.07
CA ILE A 92 5.08 -2.68 -1.85
C ILE A 92 3.66 -2.72 -2.37
N HIS A 93 2.73 -2.37 -1.48
CA HIS A 93 1.31 -2.29 -1.75
C HIS A 93 0.91 -0.83 -1.94
N LEU A 94 0.36 -0.49 -3.10
CA LEU A 94 -0.07 0.86 -3.43
C LEU A 94 -1.58 0.99 -3.43
N ARG A 95 -2.09 2.07 -2.85
CA ARG A 95 -3.48 2.49 -2.97
C ARG A 95 -3.53 3.94 -3.46
N ILE A 96 -4.29 4.17 -4.51
CA ILE A 96 -4.55 5.53 -5.00
C ILE A 96 -5.44 6.25 -3.99
N LEU A 97 -5.06 7.48 -3.67
CA LEU A 97 -5.82 8.35 -2.79
C LEU A 97 -7.04 8.91 -3.56
N PRO A 98 -8.19 9.08 -2.88
CA PRO A 98 -9.28 9.87 -3.44
C PRO A 98 -8.82 11.30 -3.73
N GLU A 99 -9.42 11.97 -4.72
CA GLU A 99 -9.11 13.36 -5.08
C GLU A 99 -9.21 14.33 -3.89
N THR A 100 -10.10 14.04 -2.93
CA THR A 100 -10.24 14.81 -1.68
C THR A 100 -8.98 14.79 -0.82
N ASP A 101 -8.11 13.79 -1.01
CA ASP A 101 -6.88 13.59 -0.24
C ASP A 101 -5.60 13.81 -1.07
N SER A 102 -5.62 13.57 -2.38
CA SER A 102 -4.48 13.83 -3.28
C SER A 102 -4.46 15.25 -3.85
N GLY A 103 -5.61 15.94 -3.88
CA GLY A 103 -5.80 17.15 -4.68
C GLY A 103 -6.25 16.84 -6.12
N PRO A 104 -6.59 17.88 -6.90
CA PRO A 104 -7.02 17.70 -8.29
C PRO A 104 -5.90 17.07 -9.11
N LEU A 105 -6.26 16.11 -9.97
CA LEU A 105 -5.35 15.60 -10.98
C LEU A 105 -4.88 16.77 -11.85
N MET A 106 -3.57 17.03 -11.86
CA MET A 106 -2.99 18.01 -12.77
C MET A 106 -3.20 17.51 -14.20
N PRO A 107 -3.81 18.31 -15.09
CA PRO A 107 -3.93 17.92 -16.50
C PRO A 107 -2.52 17.77 -17.10
N CYS A 108 -2.32 16.71 -17.88
CA CYS A 108 -1.09 16.37 -18.57
C CYS A 108 -0.61 17.48 -19.52
#